data_AF-A0A7C5K3M2-F1
#
_entry.id   AF-A0A7C5K3M2-F1
#
_cell.length_a   1.000
_cell.length_b   1.000
_cell.length_c   1.000
_cell.angle_alpha   90.00
_cell.angle_beta   90.00
_cell.angle_gamma   90.00
#
_symmetry.space_group_name_H-M   'P 1'
#
loop_
_entity.id
_entity.type
_entity.pdbx_description
1 polymer ?
#
loop_
_entity_poly.entity_id
_entity_poly.type
_entity_poly.pdbx_seq_one_letter_code
_entity_poly.pdbx_strand_id
1 'polypeptide(L)' 'MKFPEAEARLFKNVFVCRKCKSKVRAPMMKVLAKKVSCRRCGSKALKPVRKK' A
#
# COMPACT_ATOMS: atom_id res chain seq x y z
N MET A 1 8.37 -7.16 -22.44
CA MET A 1 9.33 -6.20 -21.85
C MET A 1 8.83 -5.80 -20.47
N LYS A 2 9.54 -6.17 -19.39
CA LYS A 2 9.17 -5.76 -18.02
C LYS A 2 9.73 -4.36 -17.80
N PHE A 3 8.86 -3.35 -17.84
CA PHE A 3 9.26 -1.97 -17.65
C PHE A 3 9.44 -1.67 -16.15
N PRO A 4 10.65 -1.29 -15.69
CA PRO A 4 10.90 -0.99 -14.28
C PRO A 4 10.01 0.17 -13.76
N GLU A 5 9.61 1.07 -14.65
CA GLU A 5 8.72 2.18 -14.35
C GLU A 5 7.29 1.73 -13.99
N ALA A 6 6.76 0.72 -14.70
CA ALA A 6 5.45 0.17 -14.41
C ALA A 6 5.44 -0.50 -13.02
N GLU A 7 6.54 -1.15 -12.64
CA GLU A 7 6.68 -1.77 -11.33
C GLU A 7 6.74 -0.73 -10.20
N ALA A 8 7.41 0.40 -10.42
CA ALA A 8 7.43 1.50 -9.48
C ALA A 8 6.02 2.11 -9.30
N ARG A 9 5.26 2.31 -10.38
CA ARG A 9 3.89 2.87 -10.32
C ARG A 9 2.90 1.96 -9.58
N LEU A 10 3.04 0.64 -9.73
CA LEU A 10 2.10 -0.35 -9.23
C LEU A 10 2.40 -0.84 -7.81
N PHE A 11 3.68 -0.97 -7.44
CA PHE A 11 4.08 -1.64 -6.20
C PHE A 11 4.83 -0.75 -5.21
N LYS A 12 5.56 0.28 -5.66
CA LYS A 12 6.37 1.12 -4.75
C LYS A 12 5.47 1.97 -3.86
N ASN A 13 5.58 1.78 -2.55
CA ASN A 13 4.81 2.50 -1.52
C ASN A 13 3.28 2.34 -1.65
N VAL A 14 2.79 1.36 -2.39
CA VAL A 14 1.35 1.08 -2.54
C VAL A 14 0.96 -0.03 -1.57
N PHE A 15 0.02 0.29 -0.69
CA PHE A 15 -0.55 -0.65 0.27
C PHE A 15 -2.05 -0.80 0.03
N VAL A 16 -2.56 -2.00 0.27
CA VAL A 16 -3.99 -2.30 0.22
C VAL A 16 -4.48 -2.52 1.63
N CYS A 17 -5.60 -1.94 2.00
CA CYS A 17 -6.21 -2.24 3.29
C CYS A 17 -6.83 -3.65 3.31
N ARG A 18 -6.69 -4.38 4.42
CA ARG A 18 -7.30 -5.70 4.60
C ARG A 18 -8.83 -5.67 4.68
N LYS A 19 -9.42 -4.62 5.25
CA LYS A 19 -10.89 -4.47 5.39
C LYS A 19 -11.52 -3.88 4.13
N CYS A 20 -11.14 -2.64 3.81
CA CYS A 20 -11.78 -1.82 2.77
C CYS A 20 -11.26 -2.14 1.35
N LYS A 21 -10.20 -2.96 1.21
CA LYS A 21 -9.46 -3.22 -0.05
C LYS A 21 -8.97 -1.96 -0.80
N SER A 22 -9.09 -0.78 -0.19
CA SER A 22 -8.65 0.48 -0.79
C SER A 22 -7.12 0.53 -0.88
N LYS A 23 -6.63 1.17 -1.93
CA LYS A 23 -5.20 1.41 -2.16
C LYS A 23 -4.80 2.71 -1.47
N VAL A 24 -3.69 2.69 -0.75
CA VAL A 24 -3.11 3.83 -0.04
C VAL A 24 -1.65 3.92 -0.45
N ARG A 25 -1.22 5.11 -0.86
CA ARG A 25 0.20 5.41 -1.07
C ARG A 25 0.77 6.04 0.19
N ALA A 26 1.72 5.36 0.82
CA ALA A 26 2.35 5.84 2.05
C ALA A 26 3.77 5.29 2.18
N PRO A 27 4.68 6.01 2.87
CA PRO A 27 6.02 5.51 3.13
C PRO A 27 5.98 4.30 4.06
N MET A 28 6.73 3.25 3.72
CA MET A 28 6.74 1.96 4.43
C MET A 28 7.01 2.11 5.93
N MET A 29 7.94 2.97 6.32
CA MET A 29 8.24 3.30 7.73
C MET A 29 6.99 3.70 8.53
N LYS A 30 6.11 4.54 7.97
CA LYS A 30 4.89 4.99 8.66
C LYS A 30 3.83 3.89 8.73
N VAL A 31 3.79 2.99 7.74
CA VAL A 31 2.89 1.83 7.71
C VAL A 31 3.32 0.80 8.77
N LEU A 32 4.62 0.51 8.87
CA LEU A 32 5.19 -0.34 9.91
C LEU A 32 4.95 0.23 11.31
N ALA A 33 5.13 1.54 11.47
CA ALA A 33 4.82 2.25 12.71
C ALA A 33 3.31 2.40 13.00
N LYS A 34 2.41 1.81 12.17
CA LYS A 34 0.94 1.91 12.29
C LYS A 34 0.41 3.35 12.39
N LYS A 35 1.14 4.31 11.84
CA LYS A 35 0.78 5.74 11.80
C LYS A 35 -0.11 6.09 10.60
N VAL A 36 -0.34 5.15 9.69
CA VAL A 36 -1.17 5.31 8.48
C VAL A 36 -2.46 4.51 8.62
N SER A 37 -3.60 5.17 8.41
CA SER A 37 -4.94 4.57 8.43
C SER A 37 -5.55 4.52 7.01
N CYS A 38 -6.42 3.53 6.73
CA CYS A 38 -7.27 3.54 5.53
C CYS A 38 -8.18 4.78 5.61
N ARG A 39 -8.12 5.68 4.63
CA ARG A 39 -8.96 6.89 4.57
C ARG A 39 -10.47 6.60 4.59
N ARG A 40 -10.89 5.40 4.15
CA ARG A 40 -12.31 5.00 4.12
C ARG A 40 -12.82 4.33 5.38
N CYS A 41 -11.99 3.58 6.11
CA CYS A 41 -12.46 2.77 7.25
C CYS A 41 -11.64 2.94 8.53
N GLY A 42 -10.68 3.87 8.55
CA GLY A 42 -9.81 4.15 9.70
C GLY A 42 -8.83 3.02 10.07
N SER A 43 -8.96 1.82 9.49
CA SER A 43 -8.15 0.68 9.93
C SER A 43 -6.67 0.84 9.54
N LYS A 44 -5.80 0.45 10.48
CA LYS A 44 -4.33 0.46 10.33
C LYS A 44 -3.78 -0.85 9.73
N ALA A 45 -4.68 -1.77 9.37
CA ALA A 45 -4.35 -3.07 8.80
C ALA A 45 -4.10 -2.95 7.28
N LEU A 46 -2.94 -2.42 6.92
CA LEU A 46 -2.49 -2.27 5.54
C LEU A 46 -1.56 -3.45 5.16
N LYS A 47 -1.72 -4.00 3.96
CA LYS A 47 -0.86 -5.04 3.38
C LYS A 47 -0.13 -4.51 2.15
N PRO A 48 1.13 -4.88 1.91
CA PRO A 48 1.82 -4.53 0.67
C PRO A 48 1.16 -5.24 -0.53
N VAL A 49 1.20 -4.61 -1.70
CA VAL A 49 0.80 -5.26 -2.96
C VAL A 49 1.93 -6.21 -3.38
N ARG A 50 1.64 -7.51 -3.50
CA ARG A 50 2.60 -8.49 -4.01
C ARG A 50 2.59 -8.49 -5.54
N LYS A 51 3.78 -8.56 -6.16
CA LYS A 51 3.93 -8.98 -7.56
C LYS A 51 3.52 -10.46 -7.65
N LYS A 52 2.81 -10.81 -8.72
CA LYS A 52 2.49 -12.19 -9.09
C LYS A 52 3.51 -12.67 -10.11
#